data_AF-A0AAD5JVI3-F1
#
_entry.id   AF-A0AAD5JVI3-F1
#
_cell.length_a   1.000
_cell.length_b   1.000
_cell.length_c   1.000
_cell.angle_alpha   90.00
_cell.angle_beta   90.00
_cell.angle_gamma   90.00
#
_symmetry.space_group_name_H-M   'P 1'
#
loop_
_entity.id
_entity.type
_entity.pdbx_description
1 polymer ?
#
loop_
_entity_poly.entity_id
_entity_poly.type
_entity_poly.pdbx_seq_one_letter_code
_entity_poly.pdbx_strand_id
1 'polypeptide(L)'
;MSDTTENNNSNSNNEFERINKFVEAAPQYSYNIDQYKGQICRQLPGGQEECLKLNLEYTQMFSQMQKLGFFCALPMDPTKTHMECTRV
;
A
#
# COMPACT_ATOMS: atom_id res chain seq x y z
N MET A 1 13.22 17.68 -31.98
CA MET A 1 13.55 17.07 -30.68
C MET A 1 12.26 16.47 -30.17
N SER A 2 12.19 15.14 -30.13
CA SER A 2 11.02 14.42 -29.64
C SER A 2 11.27 14.06 -28.18
N ASP A 3 10.43 14.55 -27.29
CA ASP A 3 10.46 14.25 -25.86
C ASP A 3 9.96 12.82 -25.61
N THR A 4 10.88 11.95 -25.19
CA THR A 4 10.58 10.57 -24.79
C THR A 4 10.35 10.54 -23.27
N THR A 5 9.14 10.89 -22.81
CA THR A 5 8.75 10.80 -21.39
C THR A 5 7.41 10.06 -21.23
N GLU A 6 7.31 8.81 -21.68
CA GLU A 6 6.05 8.03 -21.53
C GLU A 6 6.19 6.64 -20.87
N ASN A 7 7.39 6.14 -20.56
CA ASN A 7 7.53 4.74 -20.12
C ASN A 7 7.48 4.47 -18.60
N ASN A 8 7.60 5.48 -17.72
CA ASN A 8 7.60 5.27 -16.25
C ASN A 8 6.24 5.50 -15.57
N ASN A 9 5.34 6.24 -16.21
CA ASN A 9 4.02 6.57 -15.64
C ASN A 9 3.03 5.40 -15.79
N SER A 10 3.09 4.64 -16.89
CA SER A 10 2.13 3.58 -17.15
C SER A 10 2.20 2.43 -16.14
N ASN A 11 3.41 2.10 -15.66
CA ASN A 11 3.60 1.00 -14.70
C ASN A 11 3.08 1.38 -13.31
N SER A 12 3.43 2.58 -12.83
CA SER A 12 2.97 3.08 -11.52
C SER A 12 1.44 3.22 -11.45
N ASN A 13 0.80 3.65 -12.54
CA ASN A 13 -0.66 3.74 -12.63
C ASN A 13 -1.33 2.37 -12.49
N ASN A 14 -0.74 1.31 -13.07
CA ASN A 14 -1.25 -0.06 -12.91
C ASN A 14 -1.12 -0.53 -11.45
N GLU A 15 0.01 -0.25 -10.81
CA GLU A 15 0.23 -0.59 -9.40
C GLU A 15 -0.74 0.14 -8.46
N PHE A 16 -1.05 1.41 -8.73
CA PHE A 16 -2.07 2.14 -7.96
C PHE A 16 -3.46 1.52 -8.13
N GLU A 17 -3.83 1.11 -9.34
CA GLU A 17 -5.10 0.42 -9.58
C GLU A 17 -5.16 -0.94 -8.84
N ARG A 18 -4.03 -1.65 -8.77
CA ARG A 18 -3.92 -2.90 -8.00
C ARG A 18 -4.13 -2.65 -6.50
N ILE A 19 -3.56 -1.58 -5.94
CA ILE A 19 -3.83 -1.16 -4.55
C ILE A 19 -5.31 -0.87 -4.36
N ASN A 20 -5.91 -0.05 -5.23
CA ASN A 20 -7.32 0.34 -5.13
C ASN A 20 -8.22 -0.89 -5.08
N LYS A 21 -8.08 -1.81 -6.04
CA LYS A 21 -8.88 -3.05 -6.09
C LYS A 21 -8.69 -3.91 -4.84
N PHE A 22 -7.46 -4.01 -4.35
CA PHE A 22 -7.14 -4.82 -3.17
C PHE A 22 -7.73 -4.25 -1.87
N VAL A 23 -7.75 -2.92 -1.75
CA VAL A 23 -8.31 -2.21 -0.60
C VAL A 23 -9.84 -2.15 -0.67
N GLU A 24 -10.40 -1.81 -1.83
CA GLU A 24 -11.85 -1.74 -2.08
C GLU A 24 -12.55 -3.10 -1.91
N ALA A 25 -11.83 -4.20 -2.15
CA ALA A 25 -12.37 -5.54 -1.92
C ALA A 25 -12.68 -5.81 -0.43
N ALA A 26 -12.00 -5.14 0.50
CA ALA A 26 -12.26 -5.33 1.93
C ALA A 26 -11.83 -4.12 2.79
N PRO A 27 -12.46 -2.94 2.62
CA PRO A 27 -12.03 -1.68 3.22
C PRO A 27 -12.21 -1.63 4.74
N GLN A 28 -12.93 -2.59 5.32
CA GLN A 28 -13.14 -2.72 6.76
C GLN A 28 -11.91 -3.27 7.52
N TYR A 29 -10.97 -3.88 6.81
CA TYR A 29 -9.77 -4.44 7.43
C TYR A 29 -8.67 -3.41 7.61
N SER A 30 -7.75 -3.71 8.52
CA SER A 30 -6.47 -3.03 8.64
C SER A 30 -5.48 -3.57 7.62
N TYR A 31 -4.58 -2.70 7.18
CA TYR A 31 -3.55 -3.03 6.20
C TYR A 31 -2.17 -2.64 6.75
N ASN A 32 -1.14 -3.41 6.44
CA ASN A 32 0.23 -3.10 6.79
C ASN A 32 1.04 -2.80 5.54
N ILE A 33 1.76 -1.69 5.50
CA ILE A 33 2.74 -1.41 4.44
C ILE A 33 4.10 -1.90 4.93
N ASP A 34 4.65 -2.91 4.27
CA ASP A 34 5.99 -3.45 4.56
C ASP A 34 7.00 -2.86 3.58
N GLN A 35 7.84 -1.94 4.08
CA GLN A 35 8.85 -1.24 3.29
C GLN A 35 9.93 -2.17 2.74
N TYR A 36 10.28 -3.25 3.45
CA TYR A 36 11.39 -4.12 3.06
C TYR A 36 10.98 -5.10 1.96
N LYS A 37 9.69 -5.47 1.95
CA LYS A 37 9.13 -6.40 0.97
C LYS A 37 8.40 -5.72 -0.18
N GLY A 38 8.20 -4.41 -0.12
CA GLY A 38 7.47 -3.64 -1.13
C GLY A 38 6.04 -4.16 -1.31
N GLN A 39 5.32 -4.36 -0.20
CA GLN A 39 3.99 -4.97 -0.24
C GLN A 39 3.02 -4.33 0.75
N ILE A 40 1.73 -4.47 0.45
CA ILE A 40 0.65 -4.12 1.37
C ILE A 40 -0.05 -5.41 1.79
N CYS A 41 -0.17 -5.64 3.10
CA CYS A 41 -0.76 -6.85 3.67
C CYS A 41 -2.06 -6.54 4.42
N ARG A 42 -3.17 -7.10 3.94
CA ARG A 42 -4.47 -7.10 4.64
C ARG A 42 -4.38 -8.02 5.85
N GLN A 43 -4.72 -7.51 7.02
CA GLN A 43 -4.76 -8.27 8.27
C GLN A 43 -6.13 -8.96 8.41
N LEU A 44 -6.15 -10.29 8.45
CA LEU A 44 -7.35 -11.10 8.55
C LEU A 44 -7.57 -11.61 9.99
N PRO A 45 -8.79 -12.08 10.33
CA PRO A 45 -9.06 -12.65 11.64
C PRO A 45 -8.15 -13.86 11.91
N GLY A 46 -7.76 -14.05 13.18
CA GLY A 46 -6.88 -15.16 13.56
C GLY A 46 -5.40 -14.96 13.22
N GLY A 47 -4.99 -13.73 12.89
CA GLY A 47 -3.58 -13.38 12.66
C GLY A 47 -3.04 -13.81 11.29
N GLN A 48 -3.93 -14.18 10.37
CA GLN A 48 -3.55 -14.41 8.98
C GLN A 48 -3.36 -13.08 8.25
N GLU A 49 -2.54 -13.10 7.21
CA GLU A 49 -2.36 -11.96 6.33
C GLU A 49 -2.44 -12.37 4.86
N GLU A 50 -2.96 -11.46 4.05
CA GLU A 50 -2.94 -11.57 2.60
C GLU A 50 -2.18 -10.38 2.04
N CYS A 51 -1.13 -10.64 1.26
CA CYS A 51 -0.20 -9.58 0.82
C CYS A 51 -0.24 -9.38 -0.69
N LEU A 52 -0.29 -8.12 -1.08
CA LEU A 52 -0.12 -7.65 -2.45
C LEU A 52 1.29 -7.08 -2.62
N LYS A 53 2.13 -7.80 -3.36
CA LYS A 53 3.46 -7.29 -3.78
C LYS A 53 3.31 -6.24 -4.86
N LEU A 54 4.04 -5.15 -4.69
CA LEU A 54 3.97 -3.96 -5.52
C LEU A 54 5.36 -3.53 -5.95
N ASN A 55 5.46 -2.97 -7.15
CA ASN A 55 6.67 -2.33 -7.63
C ASN A 55 6.56 -0.80 -7.45
N LEU A 56 6.31 -0.39 -6.21
CA LEU A 56 6.15 1.01 -5.81
C LEU A 56 7.06 1.33 -4.64
N GLU A 57 7.50 2.59 -4.60
CA GLU A 57 8.20 3.13 -3.44
C GLU A 57 7.25 3.21 -2.24
N TYR A 58 7.82 3.08 -1.03
CA TYR A 58 7.06 3.10 0.21
C TYR A 58 6.19 4.36 0.38
N THR A 59 6.74 5.51 0.00
CA THR A 59 6.04 6.80 0.04
C THR A 59 4.86 6.86 -0.94
N GLN A 60 4.95 6.17 -2.08
CA GLN A 60 3.86 6.07 -3.05
C GLN A 60 2.74 5.19 -2.53
N MET A 61 3.06 4.05 -1.92
CA MET A 61 2.09 3.18 -1.24
C MET A 61 1.36 3.93 -0.12
N PHE A 62 2.11 4.60 0.75
CA PHE A 62 1.57 5.44 1.83
C PHE A 62 0.62 6.52 1.30
N SER A 63 1.07 7.29 0.30
CA SER A 63 0.25 8.35 -0.30
C SER A 63 -1.03 7.82 -0.93
N GLN A 64 -0.99 6.63 -1.52
CA GLN A 64 -2.16 6.02 -2.13
C GLN A 64 -3.16 5.53 -1.08
N MET A 65 -2.69 4.91 0.01
CA MET A 65 -3.55 4.51 1.12
C MET A 65 -4.26 5.72 1.75
N GLN A 66 -3.56 6.85 1.91
CA GLN A 66 -4.17 8.10 2.39
C GLN A 66 -5.28 8.62 1.48
N LYS A 67 -5.08 8.59 0.14
CA LYS A 67 -6.12 8.96 -0.83
C LYS A 67 -7.35 8.06 -0.77
N LEU A 68 -7.16 6.79 -0.41
CA LEU A 68 -8.22 5.80 -0.23
C LEU A 68 -8.95 5.92 1.12
N GLY A 69 -8.61 6.93 1.94
CA GLY A 69 -9.24 7.16 3.24
C GLY A 69 -8.68 6.27 4.35
N PHE A 70 -7.38 5.93 4.28
CA PHE A 70 -6.69 5.25 5.37
C PHE A 70 -5.71 6.19 6.06
N PHE A 71 -5.76 6.20 7.39
CA PHE A 71 -4.70 6.74 8.21
C PHE A 71 -3.66 5.67 8.48
N CYS A 72 -2.42 5.94 8.09
CA CYS A 72 -1.30 5.02 8.29
C CYS A 72 -0.29 5.62 9.26
N ALA A 73 0.16 4.84 10.23
CA ALA A 73 1.16 5.25 11.22
C ALA A 73 2.12 4.11 11.55
N LEU A 74 3.29 4.45 12.08
CA LEU A 74 4.16 3.45 12.67
C LEU A 74 3.53 2.89 13.95
N PRO A 75 3.66 1.59 14.24
CA PRO A 75 3.23 0.97 15.48
C PRO A 75 3.88 1.63 16.70
N MET A 76 3.22 1.52 17.86
CA MET A 76 3.81 1.95 19.13
C MET A 76 5.03 1.11 19.53
N ASP A 77 5.09 -0.14 19.08
CA ASP A 77 6.24 -1.02 19.30
C ASP A 77 7.40 -0.57 18.39
N PRO A 78 8.49 -0.03 18.95
CA PRO A 78 9.60 0.52 18.17
C PRO A 78 10.41 -0.56 17.44
N THR A 79 10.17 -1.85 17.71
CA THR A 79 10.79 -2.95 16.98
C THR A 79 10.10 -3.24 15.64
N LYS A 80 8.87 -2.75 15.47
CA LYS A 80 8.10 -2.90 14.24
C LYS A 80 8.39 -1.74 13.29
N THR A 81 8.53 -2.08 12.02
CA THR A 81 8.97 -1.15 10.96
C THR A 81 7.99 -1.07 9.80
N HIS A 82 6.90 -1.84 9.85
CA HIS A 82 5.76 -1.67 8.95
C HIS A 82 4.90 -0.49 9.41
N MET A 83 4.14 0.12 8.50
CA MET A 83 3.07 1.05 8.88
C MET A 83 1.74 0.33 8.96
N GLU A 84 0.99 0.58 10.03
CA GLU A 84 -0.37 0.10 10.23
C GLU A 84 -1.36 1.16 9.70
N CYS A 85 -2.18 0.75 8.75
CA CYS A 85 -3.19 1.56 8.07
C CYS A 85 -4.59 1.13 8.51
N THR A 86 -5.36 2.08 9.03
CA THR A 86 -6.77 1.91 9.41
C THR A 86 -7.64 2.91 8.67
N ARG A 87 -8.87 2.51 8.34
CA ARG A 87 -9.80 3.38 7.65
C ARG A 87 -10.25 4.52 8.56
N VAL A 88 -10.37 5.73 8.00
CA VAL A 88 -10.88 6.94 8.65
C VAL A 88 -12.19 7.43 8.02
#